data_AF-A0A2V6AUW6-F1
#
_entry.id   AF-A0A2V6AUW6-F1
#
_cell.length_a   1.000
_cell.length_b   1.000
_cell.length_c   1.000
_cell.angle_alpha   90.00
_cell.angle_beta   90.00
_cell.angle_gamma   90.00
#
_symmetry.space_group_name_H-M   'P 1'
#
loop_
_entity.id
_entity.type
_entity.pdbx_description
1 polymer ?
#
loop_
_entity_poly.entity_id
_entity_poly.type
_entity_poly.pdbx_seq_one_letter_code
_entity_poly.pdbx_strand_id
1 'polypeptide(L)'
;MNPAALASLGLTLAMVIAAIEAAVQPMRVYCALFSEQTCVVHFHLFPRTEWLTAKYFAAHSDETEISSPQLIDWARRTFQTAIGGMDRDETLQKIQGWLAPSANENSARRKTSLPL
;
A
#
# COMPACT_ATOMS: atom_id res chain seq x y z
N MET A 1 -22.19 2.48 5.51
CA MET A 1 -20.79 2.72 5.94
C MET A 1 -20.80 3.81 7.01
N ASN A 2 -20.02 3.68 8.08
CA ASN A 2 -19.98 4.67 9.17
C ASN A 2 -19.52 6.06 8.62
N PRO A 3 -20.23 7.17 8.88
CA PRO A 3 -19.83 8.51 8.42
C PRO A 3 -18.41 8.91 8.84
N ALA A 4 -17.98 8.54 10.04
CA ALA A 4 -16.62 8.81 10.50
C ALA A 4 -15.57 8.05 9.66
N ALA A 5 -15.87 6.81 9.27
CA ALA A 5 -15.00 6.00 8.41
C ALA A 5 -14.93 6.55 6.97
N LEU A 6 -16.06 7.08 6.46
CA LEU A 6 -16.07 7.77 5.16
C LEU A 6 -15.23 9.04 5.19
N ALA A 7 -15.35 9.84 6.27
CA ALA A 7 -14.59 11.07 6.44
C ALA A 7 -13.07 10.81 6.58
N SER A 8 -12.68 9.69 7.19
CA SER A 8 -11.26 9.35 7.35
C SER A 8 -10.65 8.66 6.13
N LEU A 9 -11.44 8.11 5.21
CA LEU A 9 -10.97 7.23 4.14
C LEU A 9 -9.85 7.84 3.30
N GLY A 10 -10.00 9.08 2.85
CA GLY A 10 -8.99 9.76 2.03
C GLY A 10 -7.65 9.91 2.77
N LEU A 11 -7.70 10.31 4.04
CA LEU A 11 -6.51 10.43 4.88
C LEU A 11 -5.87 9.06 5.13
N THR A 12 -6.67 8.04 5.44
CA THR A 12 -6.19 6.67 5.64
C THR A 12 -5.49 6.14 4.39
N LEU A 13 -6.07 6.31 3.20
CA LEU A 13 -5.44 5.88 1.95
C LEU A 13 -4.12 6.62 1.71
N ALA A 14 -4.08 7.94 1.91
CA ALA A 14 -2.86 8.73 1.74
C ALA A 14 -1.73 8.27 2.68
N MET A 15 -2.04 8.02 3.95
CA MET A 15 -1.07 7.51 4.92
C MET A 15 -0.54 6.14 4.54
N VAL A 16 -1.42 5.21 4.14
CA VAL A 16 -0.99 3.85 3.78
C VAL A 16 -0.16 3.87 2.49
N ILE A 17 -0.53 4.70 1.50
CA ILE A 17 0.27 4.88 0.27
C ILE A 17 1.68 5.38 0.63
N ALA A 18 1.79 6.42 1.48
CA ALA A 18 3.09 6.95 1.90
C ALA A 18 3.93 5.91 2.68
N ALA A 19 3.30 5.10 3.53
CA ALA A 19 3.97 3.99 4.22
C ALA A 19 4.52 2.94 3.24
N ILE A 20 3.73 2.57 2.23
CA ILE A 20 4.15 1.66 1.16
C ILE A 20 5.30 2.26 0.36
N GLU A 21 5.20 3.54 0.00
CA GLU A 21 6.24 4.25 -0.73
C GLU A 21 7.56 4.25 0.03
N ALA A 22 7.53 4.55 1.32
CA ALA A 22 8.70 4.52 2.19
C ALA A 22 9.32 3.11 2.30
N ALA A 23 8.51 2.08 2.48
CA ALA A 23 8.98 0.71 2.71
C ALA A 23 9.44 -0.03 1.44
N VAL A 24 8.76 0.20 0.32
CA VAL A 24 8.90 -0.59 -0.92
C VAL A 24 9.62 0.18 -2.03
N GLN A 25 9.63 1.52 -1.97
CA GLN A 25 10.16 2.39 -3.04
C GLN A 25 9.60 2.03 -4.43
N PRO A 26 8.27 1.95 -4.60
CA PRO A 26 7.67 1.60 -5.87
C PRO A 26 7.77 2.77 -6.86
N MET A 27 7.72 2.47 -8.16
CA MET A 27 7.57 3.48 -9.20
C MET A 27 6.17 4.11 -9.19
N ARG A 28 5.17 3.36 -8.73
CA ARG A 28 3.77 3.79 -8.61
C ARG A 28 3.01 2.86 -7.65
N VAL A 29 2.11 3.41 -6.85
CA VAL A 29 1.11 2.63 -6.10
C VAL A 29 -0.24 2.77 -6.81
N TYR A 30 -0.83 1.66 -7.24
CA TYR A 30 -2.20 1.66 -7.77
C TYR A 30 -3.20 1.45 -6.62
N CYS A 31 -4.31 2.18 -6.65
CA CYS A 31 -5.43 1.97 -5.74
C CYS A 31 -6.63 1.47 -6.54
N ALA A 32 -7.18 0.33 -6.15
CA ALA A 32 -8.32 -0.27 -6.83
C ALA A 32 -9.37 -0.79 -5.84
N LEU A 33 -10.63 -0.76 -6.29
CA LEU A 33 -11.77 -1.33 -5.58
C LEU A 33 -12.32 -2.48 -6.43
N PHE A 34 -11.93 -3.70 -6.09
CA PHE A 34 -12.43 -4.94 -6.67
C PHE A 34 -12.98 -5.79 -5.52
N SER A 35 -14.18 -6.33 -5.66
CA SER A 35 -14.77 -7.19 -4.62
C SER A 35 -15.87 -8.06 -5.22
N GLU A 36 -15.57 -8.75 -6.32
CA GLU A 36 -16.53 -9.57 -7.05
C GLU A 36 -16.95 -10.82 -6.24
N GLN A 37 -16.10 -11.26 -5.30
CA GLN A 37 -16.32 -12.47 -4.49
C GLN A 37 -16.93 -12.18 -3.11
N THR A 38 -16.91 -10.94 -2.63
CA THR A 38 -17.44 -10.59 -1.30
C THR A 38 -18.27 -9.30 -1.35
N CYS A 39 -19.26 -9.16 -0.49
CA CYS A 39 -20.02 -7.91 -0.36
C CYS A 39 -19.32 -6.87 0.54
N VAL A 40 -18.05 -7.08 0.91
CA VAL A 40 -17.30 -6.20 1.82
C VAL A 40 -16.43 -5.25 1.02
N VAL A 41 -16.65 -3.94 1.22
CA VAL A 41 -15.80 -2.90 0.62
C VAL A 41 -14.41 -2.96 1.22
N HIS A 42 -13.41 -3.21 0.38
CA HIS A 42 -11.99 -3.15 0.72
C HIS A 42 -11.20 -2.64 -0.48
N PHE A 43 -10.08 -1.95 -0.23
CA PHE A 43 -9.23 -1.38 -1.27
C PHE A 43 -7.97 -2.22 -1.42
N HIS A 44 -7.58 -2.46 -2.68
CA HIS A 44 -6.28 -3.02 -3.01
C HIS A 44 -5.30 -1.87 -3.28
N LEU A 45 -4.19 -1.86 -2.54
CA LEU A 45 -3.05 -1.01 -2.83
C LEU A 45 -1.94 -1.88 -3.41
N PHE A 46 -1.56 -1.62 -4.65
CA PHE A 46 -0.65 -2.45 -5.43
C PHE A 46 0.61 -1.66 -5.80
N PRO A 47 1.75 -1.89 -5.12
CA PRO A 47 3.02 -1.23 -5.43
C PRO A 47 3.66 -1.87 -6.68
N ARG A 48 3.82 -1.09 -7.75
CA ARG A 48 4.57 -1.50 -8.93
C ARG A 48 6.02 -1.05 -8.81
N THR A 49 6.92 -2.02 -8.65
CA THR A 49 8.37 -1.81 -8.64
C THR A 49 8.97 -1.94 -10.04
N GLU A 50 10.23 -1.52 -10.19
CA GLU A 50 11.01 -1.75 -11.42
C GLU A 50 11.18 -3.25 -11.69
N TRP A 51 11.44 -4.05 -10.64
CA TRP A 51 11.53 -5.50 -10.75
C TRP A 51 10.24 -6.13 -11.30
N LEU A 52 9.07 -5.70 -10.78
CA LEU A 52 7.80 -6.24 -11.25
C LEU A 52 7.52 -5.82 -12.70
N THR A 53 7.90 -4.59 -13.06
CA THR A 53 7.81 -4.08 -14.43
C THR A 53 8.66 -4.92 -15.39
N ALA A 54 9.91 -5.21 -15.03
CA ALA A 54 10.79 -6.07 -15.82
C ALA A 54 10.25 -7.49 -15.96
N LYS A 55 9.70 -8.06 -14.87
CA LYS A 55 9.06 -9.39 -14.91
C LYS A 55 7.81 -9.42 -15.80
N TYR A 56 7.02 -8.36 -15.79
CA TYR A 56 5.84 -8.23 -16.64
C TYR A 56 6.21 -8.26 -18.12
N PHE A 57 7.15 -7.42 -18.55
CA PHE A 57 7.59 -7.37 -19.95
C PHE A 57 8.33 -8.65 -20.38
N ALA A 58 9.06 -9.31 -19.48
CA ALA A 58 9.66 -10.60 -19.78
C ALA A 58 8.61 -11.70 -20.05
N ALA A 59 7.43 -11.61 -19.44
CA ALA A 59 6.32 -12.53 -19.66
C ALA A 59 5.41 -12.14 -20.84
N HIS A 60 5.49 -10.89 -21.31
CA HIS A 60 4.68 -10.34 -22.40
C HIS A 60 5.59 -9.56 -23.35
N SER A 61 6.43 -10.28 -24.10
CA SER A 61 7.48 -9.68 -24.95
C SER A 61 6.96 -8.74 -26.04
N ASP A 62 5.69 -8.90 -26.42
CA ASP A 62 5.06 -8.15 -27.50
C ASP A 62 4.44 -6.84 -27.01
N GLU A 63 4.37 -6.63 -25.69
CA GLU A 63 3.83 -5.43 -25.06
C GLU A 63 4.94 -4.37 -24.91
N THR A 64 4.66 -3.13 -25.32
CA THR A 64 5.57 -1.98 -25.14
C THR A 64 5.14 -1.04 -24.03
N GLU A 65 3.92 -1.21 -23.51
CA GLU A 65 3.32 -0.35 -22.50
C GLU A 65 2.73 -1.16 -21.35
N ILE A 66 2.50 -0.49 -20.22
CA ILE A 66 1.89 -1.12 -19.04
C ILE A 66 0.40 -0.82 -19.00
N SER A 67 -0.39 -1.84 -19.30
CA SER A 67 -1.81 -1.88 -18.96
C SER A 67 -1.97 -2.29 -17.49
N SER A 68 -2.40 -1.36 -16.64
CA SER A 68 -2.48 -1.59 -15.19
C SER A 68 -3.44 -2.73 -14.82
N PRO A 69 -4.65 -2.86 -15.42
CA PRO A 69 -5.53 -4.00 -15.14
C PRO A 69 -4.91 -5.35 -15.52
N GLN A 70 -4.24 -5.43 -16.68
CA GLN A 70 -3.59 -6.67 -17.13
C GLN A 70 -2.41 -7.03 -16.23
N LEU A 71 -1.59 -6.06 -15.85
CA LEU A 71 -0.46 -6.26 -14.93
C LEU A 71 -0.92 -6.79 -13.58
N ILE A 72 -1.99 -6.24 -13.00
CA ILE A 72 -2.54 -6.69 -11.72
C ILE A 72 -3.10 -8.12 -11.82
N ASP A 73 -3.88 -8.41 -12.86
CA ASP A 73 -4.44 -9.75 -13.07
C ASP A 73 -3.35 -10.79 -13.30
N TRP A 74 -2.35 -10.49 -14.13
CA TRP A 74 -1.20 -11.36 -14.36
C TRP A 74 -0.40 -11.59 -13.08
N ALA A 75 -0.09 -10.53 -12.32
CA ALA A 75 0.69 -10.65 -11.09
C ALA A 75 -0.04 -11.53 -10.06
N ARG A 76 -1.35 -11.35 -9.90
CA ARG A 76 -2.19 -12.18 -9.04
C ARG A 76 -2.13 -13.66 -9.44
N ARG A 77 -2.16 -13.97 -10.73
CA ARG A 77 -2.10 -15.36 -11.24
C ARG A 77 -0.69 -15.95 -11.14
N THR A 78 0.35 -15.13 -11.21
CA THR A 78 1.75 -15.57 -11.24
C THR A 78 2.32 -15.77 -9.84
N PHE A 79 2.06 -14.85 -8.92
CA PHE A 79 2.63 -14.84 -7.57
C PHE A 79 1.63 -15.37 -6.53
N GLN A 80 1.06 -16.55 -6.80
CA GLN A 80 0.12 -17.20 -5.87
C GLN A 80 0.82 -17.79 -4.64
N THR A 81 2.13 -18.06 -4.76
CA THR A 81 2.98 -18.58 -3.69
C THR A 81 3.99 -17.52 -3.27
N ALA A 82 4.47 -17.61 -2.02
CA ALA A 82 5.54 -16.74 -1.54
C ALA A 82 6.75 -16.80 -2.47
N ILE A 83 7.31 -15.62 -2.79
CA ILE A 83 8.51 -15.50 -3.59
C ILE A 83 9.70 -15.80 -2.68
N GLY A 84 10.45 -16.87 -2.98
CA GLY A 84 11.62 -17.26 -2.20
C GLY A 84 12.64 -16.12 -2.10
N GLY A 85 13.17 -15.88 -0.90
CA GLY A 85 14.14 -14.81 -0.62
C GLY A 85 13.52 -13.42 -0.41
N MET A 86 12.20 -13.29 -0.44
CA MET A 86 11.51 -12.04 -0.12
C MET A 86 10.87 -12.16 1.28
N ASP A 87 11.37 -11.38 2.23
CA ASP A 87 10.84 -11.35 3.60
C ASP A 87 9.56 -10.49 3.65
N ARG A 88 8.42 -11.17 3.56
CA ARG A 88 7.10 -10.55 3.69
C ARG A 88 6.93 -9.88 5.05
N ASP A 89 7.50 -10.47 6.10
CA ASP A 89 7.29 -10.02 7.46
C ASP A 89 8.09 -8.74 7.72
N GLU A 90 9.29 -8.61 7.13
CA GLU A 90 10.06 -7.36 7.16
C GLU A 90 9.31 -6.19 6.49
N THR A 91 8.75 -6.42 5.29
CA THR A 91 8.02 -5.38 4.55
C THR A 91 6.78 -4.94 5.32
N LEU A 92 6.05 -5.90 5.89
CA LEU A 92 4.88 -5.63 6.71
C LEU A 92 5.26 -4.83 7.96
N GLN A 93 6.34 -5.20 8.64
CA GLN A 93 6.83 -4.49 9.83
C GLN A 93 7.21 -3.04 9.52
N LYS A 94 7.87 -2.78 8.38
CA LYS A 94 8.20 -1.40 7.96
C LYS A 94 6.96 -0.55 7.75
N ILE A 95 5.95 -1.09 7.06
CA ILE A 95 4.67 -0.39 6.82
C ILE A 95 3.95 -0.14 8.16
N GLN A 96 3.88 -1.15 9.03
CA GLN A 96 3.25 -1.02 10.35
C GLN A 96 3.97 0.00 11.24
N GLY A 97 5.30 0.01 11.23
CA GLY A 97 6.10 0.98 11.99
C GLY A 97 5.87 2.42 11.53
N TRP A 98 5.65 2.64 10.23
CA TRP A 98 5.33 3.96 9.69
C TRP A 98 3.92 4.42 10.07
N LEU A 99 2.96 3.49 10.14
CA LEU A 99 1.57 3.77 10.51
C LEU A 99 1.34 3.85 12.02
N ALA A 100 2.31 3.37 12.83
CA ALA A 100 2.21 3.45 14.28
C ALA A 100 2.13 4.93 14.71
N PRO A 101 1.21 5.29 15.63
CA PRO A 101 1.17 6.65 16.17
C PRO A 101 2.54 7.02 16.70
N SER A 102 3.13 8.09 16.15
CA SER A 102 4.41 8.55 16.67
C SER A 102 4.25 8.83 18.17
N ALA A 103 5.13 8.26 18.99
CA ALA A 103 5.10 8.43 20.45
C ALA A 103 5.26 9.90 20.91
N ASN A 104 5.33 10.86 19.97
CA ASN A 104 5.64 12.27 20.21
C ASN A 104 4.46 13.25 20.13
N GLU A 105 3.23 12.82 19.80
CA GLU A 105 2.09 13.76 19.79
C GLU A 105 1.60 14.15 21.21
N ASN A 106 2.02 13.43 22.26
CA ASN A 106 1.67 13.78 23.65
C ASN A 106 2.67 14.74 24.34
N SER A 107 3.83 15.04 23.74
CA SER A 107 4.78 15.98 24.35
C SER A 107 4.50 17.45 23.97
N ALA A 108 3.77 17.70 22.88
CA ALA A 108 3.49 19.06 22.41
C ALA A 108 2.32 19.74 23.16
N ARG A 109 1.38 18.98 23.73
CA ARG A 109 0.23 19.52 24.48
C ARG A 109 0.49 19.77 25.97
N ARG A 110 1.63 19.33 26.53
CA ARG A 110 1.94 19.49 27.97
C ARG A 110 2.77 20.74 28.32
N LYS A 111 3.16 21.56 27.32
CA LYS A 111 4.01 22.75 27.55
C LYS A 111 3.27 24.09 27.54
N THR A 112 1.94 24.12 27.43
CA THR A 112 1.14 25.37 27.46
C THR A 112 0.27 25.53 28.71
N SER A 113 0.63 24.90 29.82
CA SER A 113 0.10 25.29 31.14
C SER A 113 1.24 25.84 31.98
N LEU A 114 1.46 27.15 31.89
CA LEU A 114 2.12 27.90 32.95
C LEU A 114 1.07 28.28 34.01
N PRO A 115 1.39 28.18 35.31
CA PRO A 115 0.49 28.58 36.38
C PRO A 115 0.51 30.12 36.57
N LEU A 116 -0.67 30.61 36.99
CA LEU A 116 -1.01 31.92 37.62
C LEU A 116 0.01 33.06 37.53
#